data_AF-A0A6B3H5D1-F1
#
_entry.id   AF-A0A6B3H5D1-F1
#
_cell.length_a   1.000
_cell.length_b   1.000
_cell.length_c   1.000
_cell.angle_alpha   90.00
_cell.angle_beta   90.00
_cell.angle_gamma   90.00
#
_symmetry.space_group_name_H-M   'P 1'
#
loop_
_entity.id
_entity.type
_entity.pdbx_description
1 polymer ?
#
loop_
_entity_poly.entity_id
_entity_poly.type
_entity_poly.pdbx_seq_one_letter_code
_entity_poly.pdbx_strand_id
1 'polypeptide(L)'
;GGDEDLVSAVEAAQGYGARVHLWGIEAGEGRNQAEPLLWEVDSQRTFDLDFCRPYVTRRPVTTYEDDTPAPSREDVRFVGAQIAAAWLAARGRESLADLLPGHPYLPGSVDQDLLVEAERLLQHSLRGHAHLRRALRDGFWQH
;
A
#
# COMPACT_ATOMS: atom_id res chain seq x y z
N GLY A 1 -3.83 1.43 7.96
CA GLY A 1 -2.66 2.32 7.86
C GLY A 1 -2.71 3.28 9.01
N GLY A 2 -1.57 3.86 9.40
CA GLY A 2 -1.51 4.88 10.46
C GLY A 2 -1.38 6.29 9.90
N ASP A 3 -1.92 6.55 8.71
CA ASP A 3 -1.66 7.78 7.97
C ASP A 3 -2.76 8.84 8.24
N GLU A 4 -2.40 10.11 8.18
CA GLU A 4 -3.32 11.23 8.39
C GLU A 4 -4.41 11.29 7.31
N ASP A 5 -4.07 10.89 6.07
CA ASP A 5 -5.02 10.77 4.95
C ASP A 5 -6.29 9.96 5.29
N LEU A 6 -6.20 9.06 6.27
CA LEU A 6 -7.31 8.19 6.66
C LEU A 6 -8.36 8.92 7.50
N VAL A 7 -8.06 10.08 8.08
CA VAL A 7 -8.99 10.84 8.94
C VAL A 7 -10.30 11.09 8.22
N SER A 8 -10.25 11.59 6.98
CA SER A 8 -11.46 11.87 6.18
C SER A 8 -12.33 10.63 5.93
N ALA A 9 -11.71 9.46 5.80
CA ALA A 9 -12.43 8.19 5.62
C ALA A 9 -13.06 7.71 6.92
N VAL A 10 -12.40 7.93 8.07
CA VAL A 10 -12.94 7.64 9.39
C VAL A 10 -14.17 8.51 9.66
N GLU A 11 -14.03 9.83 9.48
CA GLU A 11 -15.13 10.80 9.62
C GLU A 11 -16.34 10.40 8.75
N ALA A 12 -16.09 10.07 7.47
CA ALA A 12 -17.14 9.66 6.56
C ALA A 12 -17.86 8.39 7.03
N ALA A 13 -17.12 7.36 7.46
CA ALA A 13 -17.69 6.11 7.94
C ALA A 13 -18.55 6.32 9.19
N GLN A 14 -18.08 7.13 10.14
CA GLN A 14 -18.82 7.49 11.35
C GLN A 14 -20.06 8.32 11.02
N GLY A 15 -20.02 9.18 10.00
CA GLY A 15 -21.18 9.89 9.47
C GLY A 15 -22.31 8.97 9.00
N TYR A 16 -21.98 7.72 8.61
CA TYR A 16 -22.95 6.67 8.30
C TYR A 16 -23.30 5.77 9.50
N GLY A 17 -22.86 6.12 10.71
CA GLY A 17 -23.15 5.39 11.94
C GLY A 17 -22.24 4.18 12.19
N ALA A 18 -21.16 3.99 11.42
CA ALA A 18 -20.20 2.94 11.67
C ALA A 18 -19.28 3.31 12.86
N ARG A 19 -18.80 2.30 13.60
CA ARG A 19 -17.70 2.47 14.56
C ARG A 19 -16.38 2.05 13.94
N VAL A 20 -15.34 2.83 14.19
CA VAL A 20 -14.00 2.62 13.62
C VAL A 20 -13.01 2.25 14.72
N HIS A 21 -12.40 1.07 14.59
CA HIS A 21 -11.40 0.56 15.51
C HIS A 21 -10.03 0.50 14.81
N LEU A 22 -9.03 1.20 15.34
CA LEU A 22 -7.67 1.19 14.79
C LEU A 22 -6.79 0.17 15.50
N TRP A 23 -6.26 -0.78 14.74
CA TRP A 23 -5.35 -1.80 15.26
C TRP A 23 -3.95 -1.56 14.66
N GLY A 24 -2.97 -1.39 15.52
CA GLY A 24 -1.57 -1.12 15.16
C GLY A 24 -0.63 -2.22 15.64
N ILE A 25 0.58 -2.19 15.09
CA ILE A 25 1.75 -2.91 15.62
C ILE A 25 2.69 -1.85 16.15
N GLU A 26 3.28 -2.10 17.31
CA GLU A 26 4.28 -1.25 17.94
C GLU A 26 5.39 -0.88 16.94
N ALA A 27 5.75 0.39 16.91
CA ALA A 27 6.83 0.87 16.06
C ALA A 27 8.17 0.46 16.65
N GLY A 28 9.12 0.04 15.80
CA GLY A 28 10.48 -0.27 16.26
C GLY A 28 11.19 0.96 16.85
N GLU A 29 10.92 2.15 16.32
CA GLU A 29 11.32 3.45 16.87
C GLU A 29 10.22 4.49 16.59
N GLY A 30 10.04 5.44 17.50
CA GLY A 30 9.10 6.55 17.34
C GLY A 30 7.63 6.10 17.28
N ARG A 31 6.87 6.67 16.33
CA ARG A 31 5.44 6.41 16.15
C ARG A 31 5.13 6.18 14.67
N ASN A 32 4.34 5.16 14.37
CA ASN A 32 3.92 4.81 13.00
C ASN A 32 2.44 5.13 12.72
N GLN A 33 1.80 5.90 13.60
CA GLN A 33 0.41 6.34 13.52
C GLN A 33 0.30 7.86 13.71
N ALA A 34 -0.42 8.52 12.82
CA ALA A 34 -0.66 9.96 12.84
C ALA A 34 -1.58 10.32 14.00
N GLU A 35 -1.23 11.37 14.74
CA GLU A 35 -1.98 11.85 15.90
C GLU A 35 -3.44 12.22 15.57
N PRO A 36 -3.70 12.95 14.46
CA PRO A 36 -5.08 13.25 14.06
C PRO A 36 -5.93 12.00 13.87
N LEU A 37 -5.34 10.93 13.31
CA LEU A 37 -6.05 9.66 13.14
C LEU A 37 -6.35 8.99 14.48
N LEU A 38 -5.45 9.08 15.46
CA LEU A 38 -5.69 8.51 16.79
C LEU A 38 -6.81 9.24 17.55
N TRP A 39 -6.99 10.54 17.30
CA TRP A 39 -8.07 11.32 17.88
C TRP A 39 -9.43 11.01 17.28
N GLU A 40 -9.49 10.71 15.98
CA GLU A 40 -10.74 10.51 15.24
C GLU A 40 -11.40 9.14 15.50
N VAL A 41 -10.60 8.10 15.76
CA VAL A 41 -11.10 6.72 15.87
C VAL A 41 -11.80 6.44 17.21
N ASP A 42 -12.85 5.60 17.19
CA ASP A 42 -13.60 5.25 18.41
C ASP A 42 -12.78 4.46 19.43
N SER A 43 -11.83 3.65 18.98
CA SER A 43 -10.89 2.95 19.86
C SER A 43 -9.62 2.55 19.15
N GLN A 44 -8.55 2.38 19.91
CA GLN A 44 -7.27 1.89 19.43
C GLN A 44 -6.78 0.66 20.21
N ARG A 45 -6.04 -0.22 19.54
CA ARG A 45 -5.23 -1.28 20.16
C ARG A 45 -3.89 -1.41 19.44
N THR A 46 -2.85 -1.72 20.20
CA THR A 46 -1.50 -1.94 19.66
C THR A 46 -0.99 -3.29 20.13
N PHE A 47 -0.51 -4.10 19.19
CA PHE A 47 0.23 -5.33 19.49
C PHE A 47 1.71 -5.00 19.64
N ASP A 48 2.33 -5.50 20.72
CA ASP A 48 3.77 -5.39 20.89
C ASP A 48 4.53 -6.26 19.87
N LEU A 49 5.82 -5.93 19.71
CA LEU A 49 6.67 -6.63 18.75
C LEU A 49 6.89 -8.09 19.12
N ASP A 50 6.95 -8.42 20.41
CA ASP A 50 7.18 -9.79 20.90
C ASP A 50 6.02 -10.73 20.57
N PHE A 51 4.78 -10.23 20.66
CA PHE A 51 3.57 -10.91 20.23
C PHE A 51 3.60 -11.19 18.72
N CYS A 52 4.01 -10.21 17.91
CA CYS A 52 4.02 -10.32 16.45
C CYS A 52 5.15 -11.22 15.93
N ARG A 53 6.31 -11.23 16.59
CA ARG A 53 7.55 -11.88 16.12
C ARG A 53 7.38 -13.34 15.69
N PRO A 54 6.66 -14.23 16.39
CA PRO A 54 6.50 -15.63 15.95
C PRO A 54 5.59 -15.80 14.72
N TYR A 55 4.76 -14.81 14.38
CA TYR A 55 3.78 -14.91 13.30
C TYR A 55 4.20 -14.18 12.01
N VAL A 56 5.29 -13.41 12.06
CA VAL A 56 5.73 -12.58 10.94
C VAL A 56 7.16 -12.92 10.57
N THR A 57 7.41 -13.19 9.28
CA THR A 57 8.77 -13.36 8.75
C THR A 57 9.14 -12.17 7.89
N ARG A 58 10.28 -11.55 8.18
CA ARG A 58 10.82 -10.48 7.34
C ARG A 58 11.20 -11.08 5.98
N ARG A 59 10.60 -10.58 4.91
CA ARG A 59 11.06 -10.90 3.55
C ARG A 59 12.38 -10.17 3.26
N PRO A 60 13.32 -10.80 2.54
CA PRO A 60 14.50 -10.11 2.03
C PRO A 60 14.06 -8.94 1.15
N VAL A 61 14.74 -7.80 1.29
CA VAL A 61 14.44 -6.58 0.55
C VAL A 61 15.66 -6.26 -0.31
N THR A 62 15.42 -6.05 -1.61
CA THR A 62 16.43 -5.50 -2.51
C THR A 62 16.64 -4.03 -2.13
N THR A 63 17.88 -3.68 -1.80
CA THR A 63 18.28 -2.29 -1.60
C THR A 63 18.69 -1.71 -2.96
N TYR A 64 18.10 -0.58 -3.32
CA TYR A 64 18.51 0.18 -4.49
C TYR A 64 19.44 1.30 -4.02
N GLU A 65 20.50 1.58 -4.77
CA GLU A 65 21.38 2.72 -4.50
C GLU A 65 20.65 4.01 -4.90
N ASP A 66 20.71 5.04 -4.05
CA ASP A 66 20.02 6.34 -4.26
C ASP A 66 20.71 7.23 -5.33
N ASP A 67 21.61 6.69 -6.14
CA ASP A 67 22.38 7.45 -7.14
C ASP A 67 21.54 7.86 -8.37
N THR A 68 20.35 7.27 -8.57
CA THR A 68 19.40 7.71 -9.60
C THR A 68 18.39 8.74 -9.07
N PRO A 69 18.02 9.75 -9.87
CA PRO A 69 16.98 10.71 -9.50
C PRO A 69 15.68 10.00 -9.11
N ALA A 70 15.04 10.45 -8.04
CA ALA A 70 13.76 9.89 -7.60
C ALA A 70 12.72 9.98 -8.73
N PRO A 71 11.99 8.88 -9.03
CA PRO A 71 11.02 8.86 -10.13
C PRO A 71 9.83 9.77 -9.81
N SER A 72 9.29 10.42 -10.84
CA SER A 72 8.11 11.26 -10.65
C SER A 72 6.86 10.41 -10.40
N ARG A 73 5.82 11.04 -9.84
CA ARG A 73 4.50 10.39 -9.67
C ARG A 73 3.94 9.88 -11.01
N GLU A 74 4.18 10.62 -12.09
CA GLU A 74 3.70 10.26 -13.43
C GLU A 74 4.46 9.05 -14.00
N ASP A 75 5.78 9.01 -13.82
CA ASP A 75 6.60 7.85 -14.23
C ASP A 75 6.15 6.57 -13.51
N VAL A 76 5.94 6.66 -12.19
CA VAL A 76 5.47 5.52 -11.39
C VAL A 76 4.07 5.07 -11.81
N ARG A 77 3.16 6.01 -12.09
CA ARG A 77 1.83 5.68 -12.63
C ARG A 77 1.93 4.99 -13.99
N PHE A 78 2.81 5.47 -14.87
CA PHE A 78 3.02 4.87 -16.18
C PHE A 78 3.58 3.45 -16.08
N VAL A 79 4.55 3.21 -15.20
CA VAL A 79 5.07 1.85 -14.92
C VAL A 79 3.95 0.93 -14.42
N GLY A 80 3.05 1.42 -13.56
CA GLY A 80 1.88 0.65 -13.10
C GLY A 80 0.99 0.20 -14.25
N ALA A 81 0.71 1.09 -15.19
CA ALA A 81 -0.08 0.76 -16.39
C ALA A 81 0.64 -0.24 -17.31
N GLN A 82 1.97 -0.12 -17.47
CA GLN A 82 2.75 -1.09 -18.24
C GLN A 82 2.71 -2.49 -17.63
N ILE A 83 2.84 -2.59 -16.30
CA ILE A 83 2.77 -3.88 -15.60
C ILE A 83 1.37 -4.47 -15.72
N ALA A 84 0.31 -3.66 -15.62
CA ALA A 84 -1.06 -4.12 -15.87
C ALA A 84 -1.24 -4.67 -17.29
N ALA A 85 -0.71 -3.98 -18.29
CA ALA A 85 -0.75 -4.44 -19.68
C ALA A 85 -0.08 -5.81 -19.85
N ALA A 86 1.13 -5.97 -19.31
CA ALA A 86 1.87 -7.22 -19.36
C ALA A 86 1.15 -8.35 -18.60
N TRP A 87 0.59 -8.02 -17.43
CA TRP A 87 -0.17 -8.96 -16.60
C TRP A 87 -1.41 -9.45 -17.34
N LEU A 88 -2.16 -8.55 -17.97
CA LEU A 88 -3.36 -8.85 -18.73
C LEU A 88 -3.04 -9.68 -19.98
N ALA A 89 -1.95 -9.36 -20.68
CA ALA A 89 -1.48 -10.12 -21.83
C ALA A 89 -1.08 -11.56 -21.45
N ALA A 90 -0.47 -11.75 -20.28
CA ALA A 90 -0.01 -13.07 -19.82
C ALA A 90 -1.13 -13.95 -19.23
N ARG A 91 -2.11 -13.36 -18.56
CA ARG A 91 -3.16 -14.09 -17.80
C ARG A 91 -4.55 -14.05 -18.44
N GLY A 92 -4.79 -13.11 -19.34
CA GLY A 92 -6.08 -12.92 -20.00
C GLY A 92 -7.07 -12.10 -19.18
N ARG A 93 -8.17 -11.68 -19.83
CA ARG A 93 -9.20 -10.79 -19.27
C ARG A 93 -10.00 -11.40 -18.12
N GLU A 94 -10.13 -12.72 -18.07
CA GLU A 94 -10.87 -13.40 -17.00
C GLU A 94 -10.19 -13.19 -15.64
N SER A 95 -8.87 -13.22 -15.58
CA SER A 95 -8.14 -12.95 -14.33
C SER A 95 -8.36 -11.52 -13.82
N LEU A 96 -8.55 -10.53 -14.71
CA LEU A 96 -8.87 -9.17 -14.29
C LEU A 96 -10.26 -9.11 -13.64
N ALA A 97 -11.23 -9.86 -14.18
CA ALA A 97 -12.57 -9.93 -13.61
C ALA A 97 -12.57 -10.46 -12.17
N ASP A 98 -11.67 -11.38 -11.84
CA ASP A 98 -11.49 -11.89 -10.47
C ASP A 98 -10.96 -10.82 -9.51
N LEU A 99 -10.25 -9.79 -10.01
CA LEU A 99 -9.73 -8.68 -9.20
C LEU A 99 -10.77 -7.57 -9.00
N LEU A 100 -11.71 -7.39 -9.94
CA LEU A 100 -12.68 -6.29 -9.91
C LEU A 100 -13.51 -6.20 -8.61
N PRO A 101 -13.96 -7.30 -7.98
CA PRO A 101 -14.69 -7.22 -6.72
C PRO A 101 -13.91 -6.54 -5.58
N GLY A 102 -12.56 -6.52 -5.67
CA GLY A 102 -11.69 -5.87 -4.70
C GLY A 102 -11.42 -4.39 -4.98
N HIS A 103 -11.78 -3.86 -6.15
CA HIS A 103 -11.46 -2.48 -6.54
C HIS A 103 -11.98 -1.45 -5.52
N PRO A 104 -11.17 -0.47 -5.11
CA PRO A 104 -9.85 -0.10 -5.66
C PRO A 104 -8.65 -0.82 -5.02
N TYR A 105 -8.86 -1.82 -4.18
CA TYR A 105 -7.79 -2.54 -3.49
C TYR A 105 -7.36 -3.78 -4.27
N LEU A 106 -6.05 -3.91 -4.49
CA LEU A 106 -5.47 -5.13 -5.04
C LEU A 106 -5.33 -6.19 -3.95
N PRO A 107 -5.56 -7.48 -4.25
CA PRO A 107 -5.21 -8.57 -3.37
C PRO A 107 -3.73 -8.49 -2.97
N GLY A 108 -3.41 -8.82 -1.72
CA GLY A 108 -2.07 -8.60 -1.18
C GLY A 108 -0.95 -9.24 -2.00
N SER A 109 -1.14 -10.44 -2.54
CA SER A 109 -0.14 -11.09 -3.42
C SER A 109 0.09 -10.31 -4.71
N VAL A 110 -0.98 -9.88 -5.38
CA VAL A 110 -0.93 -9.10 -6.62
C VAL A 110 -0.27 -7.74 -6.39
N ASP A 111 -0.62 -7.07 -5.28
CA ASP A 111 -0.02 -5.81 -4.89
C ASP A 111 1.49 -5.95 -4.63
N GLN A 112 1.91 -7.03 -3.97
CA GLN A 112 3.32 -7.29 -3.73
C GLN A 112 4.09 -7.56 -5.03
N ASP A 113 3.53 -8.38 -5.93
CA ASP A 113 4.15 -8.67 -7.23
C ASP A 113 4.28 -7.38 -8.07
N LEU A 114 3.24 -6.53 -8.07
CA LEU A 114 3.26 -5.22 -8.71
C LEU A 114 4.36 -4.32 -8.14
N LEU A 115 4.50 -4.24 -6.81
CA LEU A 115 5.54 -3.42 -6.18
C LEU A 115 6.95 -3.93 -6.50
N VAL A 116 7.17 -5.24 -6.41
CA VAL A 116 8.48 -5.85 -6.70
C VAL A 116 8.89 -5.58 -8.16
N GLU A 117 7.96 -5.76 -9.09
CA GLU A 117 8.26 -5.54 -10.51
C GLU A 117 8.46 -4.05 -10.81
N ALA A 118 7.69 -3.16 -10.19
CA ALA A 118 7.87 -1.72 -10.34
C ALA A 118 9.23 -1.24 -9.80
N GLU A 119 9.62 -1.68 -8.59
CA GLU A 119 10.93 -1.36 -8.02
C GLU A 119 12.06 -1.89 -8.91
N ARG A 120 11.89 -3.08 -9.51
CA ARG A 120 12.83 -3.65 -10.48
C ARG A 120 12.93 -2.82 -11.76
N LEU A 121 11.82 -2.31 -12.30
CA LEU A 121 11.85 -1.49 -13.52
C LEU A 121 12.40 -0.09 -13.27
N LEU A 122 12.05 0.52 -12.13
CA LEU A 122 12.48 1.86 -11.75
C LEU A 122 13.91 1.89 -11.20
N GLN A 123 14.45 0.74 -10.78
CA GLN A 123 15.69 0.65 -10.02
C GLN A 123 15.66 1.57 -8.78
N HIS A 124 14.50 1.73 -8.17
CA HIS A 124 14.27 2.63 -7.04
C HIS A 124 13.26 2.05 -6.06
N SER A 125 13.49 2.24 -4.76
CA SER A 125 12.61 1.75 -3.70
C SER A 125 11.35 2.60 -3.57
N LEU A 126 10.18 1.96 -3.64
CA LEU A 126 8.89 2.62 -3.38
C LEU A 126 8.46 2.52 -1.91
N ARG A 127 9.27 1.85 -1.07
CA ARG A 127 9.06 1.75 0.37
C ARG A 127 9.23 3.12 1.01
N GLY A 128 8.42 3.43 2.02
CA GLY A 128 8.35 4.78 2.61
C GLY A 128 7.60 5.80 1.74
N HIS A 129 7.57 5.64 0.41
CA HIS A 129 6.90 6.55 -0.53
C HIS A 129 5.41 6.21 -0.74
N ALA A 130 4.55 6.48 0.24
CA ALA A 130 3.13 6.13 0.19
C ALA A 130 2.40 6.69 -1.05
N HIS A 131 2.67 7.94 -1.41
CA HIS A 131 2.08 8.61 -2.57
C HIS A 131 2.49 7.96 -3.91
N LEU A 132 3.74 7.52 -4.05
CA LEU A 132 4.22 6.81 -5.25
C LEU A 132 3.58 5.42 -5.37
N ARG A 133 3.48 4.67 -4.26
CA ARG A 133 2.77 3.37 -4.28
C ARG A 133 1.30 3.52 -4.63
N ARG A 134 0.65 4.64 -4.25
CA ARG A 134 -0.72 4.94 -4.67
C ARG A 134 -0.78 5.20 -6.18
N ALA A 135 0.10 6.04 -6.70
CA ALA A 135 0.20 6.33 -8.13
C ALA A 135 0.46 5.07 -8.98
N LEU A 136 1.28 4.14 -8.48
CA LEU A 136 1.51 2.85 -9.12
C LEU A 136 0.21 2.03 -9.27
N ARG A 137 -0.57 1.95 -8.20
CA ARG A 137 -1.87 1.24 -8.20
C ARG A 137 -2.90 1.95 -9.07
N ASP A 138 -2.94 3.28 -9.05
CA ASP A 138 -3.77 4.07 -9.94
C ASP A 138 -3.45 3.74 -11.41
N GLY A 139 -2.15 3.63 -11.73
CA GLY A 139 -1.68 3.21 -13.05
C GLY A 139 -2.15 1.82 -13.43
N PHE A 140 -2.05 0.87 -12.50
CA PHE A 140 -2.50 -0.51 -12.73
C PHE A 140 -4.00 -0.58 -13.03
N TRP A 141 -4.83 0.14 -12.27
CA TRP A 141 -6.29 0.10 -12.44
C TRP A 141 -6.82 0.89 -13.64
N GLN A 142 -6.07 1.89 -14.11
CA GLN A 142 -6.50 2.78 -15.21
C GLN A 142 -6.04 2.31 -16.60
N HIS A 143 -5.43 1.11 -16.68
CA HIS A 143 -5.06 0.44 -17.94
C HIS A 143 -6.24 -0.33 -18.52
#